data_AF-A0A1Z8VX02-F1
#
_entry.id   AF-A0A1Z8VX02-F1
#
_cell.length_a   1.000
_cell.length_b   1.000
_cell.length_c   1.000
_cell.angle_alpha   90.00
_cell.angle_beta   90.00
_cell.angle_gamma   90.00
#
_symmetry.space_group_name_H-M   'P 1'
#
loop_
_entity.id
_entity.type
_entity.pdbx_description
1 polymer ?
#
loop_
_entity_poly.entity_id
_entity_poly.type
_entity_poly.pdbx_seq_one_letter_code
_entity_poly.pdbx_strand_id
1 'polypeptide(L)'
;MSRLRRHIIEELLVFHPKGETDPLDLRLQSGLISVYESVLDPVLRVEVDIYDTTNKMAALPIRSGSQVVMNIEQKLRDKVIGSVKFDDSNPLYISNITGTLSQTKREVYTLQLETKGAFSNNTTRVYKKYKGKISASVEKILNEMKIDRSRQYIEETSNSYSFMGNYKRPFYTITNLCKKSIPTVSNKKTAGSAGFLFFETLNGYNFKSIDNIFKDANEDNVYEYFYSDVTDGLDSNNDHKIVNVPRWSVSHDIQNKLRMGQYKSSNLFFNLNDRTFETVVYKYSDSIKDQLSLSNEEDLIPDDFAESSSRFMFCLTDSGVLSPKGDLDTPQKQAFYKSQSVARYSSLFSQQVNITVPMNLDLAAGDVIYCKFPKINMHESDRGKDPSSGFYMIKSLSHKFSSDGDYTGMNLVRDSFTKLT
;
A
#
# COMPACT_ATOMS: atom_id res chain seq x y z
N MET A 1 16.24 -34.21 4.85
CA MET A 1 16.87 -32.90 4.65
C MET A 1 15.80 -31.89 4.29
N SER A 2 15.39 -31.05 5.26
CA SER A 2 14.21 -30.20 5.14
C SER A 2 14.32 -29.23 3.96
N ARG A 3 13.30 -29.19 3.10
CA ARG A 3 13.07 -28.15 2.08
C ARG A 3 12.72 -26.78 2.70
N LEU A 4 13.21 -26.48 3.91
CA LEU A 4 12.92 -25.22 4.58
C LEU A 4 13.76 -24.14 3.91
N ARG A 5 13.10 -23.23 3.19
CA ARG A 5 13.67 -21.94 2.82
C ARG A 5 14.20 -21.32 4.13
N ARG A 6 15.46 -20.94 4.15
CA ARG A 6 16.08 -20.27 5.30
C ARG A 6 16.60 -18.93 4.85
N HIS A 7 16.30 -17.89 5.63
CA HIS A 7 16.97 -16.61 5.50
C HIS A 7 18.40 -16.70 6.03
N ILE A 8 19.28 -15.89 5.44
CA ILE A 8 20.62 -15.63 5.89
C ILE A 8 20.77 -14.11 5.95
N ILE A 9 21.15 -13.61 7.12
CA ILE A 9 21.47 -12.20 7.31
C ILE A 9 22.94 -12.02 6.91
N GLU A 10 23.17 -11.58 5.68
CA GLU A 10 24.51 -11.38 5.14
C GLU A 10 25.14 -10.14 5.78
N GLU A 11 24.38 -9.06 5.98
CA GLU A 11 24.87 -7.81 6.58
C GLU A 11 23.83 -7.19 7.50
N LEU A 12 24.28 -6.71 8.66
CA LEU A 12 23.52 -5.84 9.57
C LEU A 12 24.51 -4.93 10.30
N LEU A 13 24.79 -3.79 9.67
CA LEU A 13 25.80 -2.83 10.11
C LEU A 13 25.13 -1.56 10.59
N VAL A 14 25.43 -1.14 11.82
CA VAL A 14 24.94 0.10 12.39
C VAL A 14 26.08 1.10 12.48
N PHE A 15 25.94 2.22 11.80
CA PHE A 15 26.92 3.29 11.79
C PHE A 15 26.64 4.30 12.91
N HIS A 16 27.71 4.87 13.46
CA HIS A 16 27.59 5.96 14.40
C HIS A 16 26.96 7.18 13.73
N PRO A 17 26.08 7.96 14.40
CA PRO A 17 25.37 9.08 13.76
C PRO A 17 26.29 10.16 13.17
N LYS A 18 27.53 10.25 13.68
CA LYS A 18 28.55 11.20 13.20
C LYS A 18 29.55 10.61 12.20
N GLY A 19 29.49 9.31 11.91
CA GLY A 19 30.42 8.64 10.98
C GLY A 19 31.87 8.52 11.47
N GLU A 20 32.14 8.74 12.76
CA GLU A 20 33.50 8.84 13.33
C GLU A 20 34.15 7.48 13.68
N THR A 21 33.40 6.38 13.59
CA THR A 21 33.79 5.06 14.12
C THR A 21 33.38 3.94 13.17
N ASP A 22 34.10 2.82 13.24
CA ASP A 22 33.77 1.61 12.47
C ASP A 22 32.33 1.15 12.79
N PRO A 23 31.60 0.65 11.77
CA PRO A 23 30.23 0.20 11.97
C PRO A 23 30.17 -1.00 12.92
N LEU A 24 29.13 -1.02 13.74
CA LEU A 24 28.85 -2.13 14.63
C LEU A 24 28.11 -3.25 13.88
N ASP A 25 28.71 -4.43 13.83
CA ASP A 25 28.05 -5.64 13.31
C ASP A 25 27.15 -6.27 14.38
N LEU A 26 25.85 -6.31 14.06
CA LEU A 26 24.79 -6.83 14.92
C LEU A 26 24.18 -8.16 14.40
N ARG A 27 24.71 -8.77 13.34
CA ARG A 27 24.13 -9.98 12.73
C ARG A 27 23.86 -11.09 13.74
N LEU A 28 24.86 -11.44 14.55
CA LEU A 28 24.76 -12.52 15.54
C LEU A 28 23.84 -12.21 16.73
N GLN A 29 23.48 -10.93 16.92
CA GLN A 29 22.62 -10.47 18.00
C GLN A 29 21.18 -10.21 17.54
N SER A 30 20.95 -10.20 16.23
CA SER A 30 19.61 -10.01 15.67
C SER A 30 18.70 -11.19 15.96
N GLY A 31 17.48 -10.87 16.37
CA GLY A 31 16.38 -11.77 16.61
C GLY A 31 15.37 -11.73 15.47
N LEU A 32 14.10 -11.50 15.82
CA LEU A 32 13.04 -11.32 14.83
C LEU A 32 13.29 -10.06 14.01
N ILE A 33 13.23 -10.19 12.68
CA ILE A 33 13.22 -9.06 11.75
C ILE A 33 11.85 -9.03 11.07
N SER A 34 11.18 -7.88 11.13
CA SER A 34 9.89 -7.65 10.49
C SER A 34 9.97 -6.46 9.55
N VAL A 35 9.77 -6.68 8.25
CA VAL A 35 9.64 -5.61 7.24
C VAL A 35 8.16 -5.37 6.99
N TYR A 36 7.71 -4.13 7.06
CA TYR A 36 6.31 -3.74 6.87
C TYR A 36 6.14 -2.81 5.68
N GLU A 37 5.16 -3.11 4.85
CA GLU A 37 4.73 -2.25 3.74
C GLU A 37 3.22 -2.08 3.73
N SER A 38 2.72 -0.94 3.27
CA SER A 38 1.28 -0.73 3.08
C SER A 38 0.96 0.28 2.00
N VAL A 39 -0.08 0.02 1.21
CA VAL A 39 -0.61 0.96 0.21
C VAL A 39 -1.21 2.23 0.82
N LEU A 40 -1.46 2.23 2.13
CA LEU A 40 -2.01 3.36 2.88
C LEU A 40 -0.93 4.21 3.57
N ASP A 41 0.31 3.72 3.62
CA ASP A 41 1.42 4.40 4.28
C ASP A 41 2.58 4.61 3.29
N PRO A 42 3.02 5.87 3.07
CA PRO A 42 4.18 6.16 2.23
C PRO A 42 5.53 5.87 2.88
N VAL A 43 5.57 5.24 4.05
CA VAL A 43 6.81 4.89 4.76
C VAL A 43 6.95 3.38 4.90
N LEU A 44 8.07 2.85 4.41
CA LEU A 44 8.50 1.49 4.72
C LEU A 44 9.14 1.45 6.12
N ARG A 45 8.71 0.51 6.96
CA ARG A 45 9.22 0.32 8.32
C ARG A 45 9.84 -1.06 8.47
N VAL A 46 11.00 -1.11 9.14
CA VAL A 46 11.63 -2.37 9.54
C VAL A 46 11.82 -2.37 11.05
N GLU A 47 11.47 -3.47 11.70
CA GLU A 47 11.72 -3.70 13.12
C GLU A 47 12.70 -4.84 13.30
N VAL A 48 13.72 -4.64 14.12
CA VAL A 48 14.74 -5.64 14.42
C VAL A 48 14.87 -5.77 15.93
N ASP A 49 14.59 -6.96 16.44
CA ASP A 49 14.91 -7.30 17.83
C ASP A 49 16.40 -7.56 17.97
N ILE A 50 17.04 -6.97 18.98
CA ILE A 50 18.45 -7.16 19.28
C ILE A 50 18.59 -7.76 20.68
N TYR A 51 19.42 -8.80 20.76
CA TYR A 51 19.78 -9.49 21.98
C TYR A 51 21.25 -9.23 22.31
N ASP A 52 21.49 -8.22 23.14
CA ASP A 52 22.83 -7.85 23.53
C ASP A 52 23.25 -8.59 24.81
N THR A 53 24.35 -9.31 24.74
CA THR A 53 24.98 -10.02 25.88
C THR A 53 26.38 -9.49 26.19
N THR A 54 26.90 -8.60 25.35
CA THR A 54 28.27 -8.07 25.43
C THR A 54 28.27 -6.56 25.67
N ASN A 55 27.10 -5.96 25.91
CA ASN A 55 26.90 -4.53 26.16
C ASN A 55 27.48 -3.65 25.03
N LYS A 56 27.33 -4.11 23.79
CA LYS A 56 27.72 -3.39 22.58
C LYS A 56 26.95 -2.09 22.41
N MET A 57 25.73 -1.99 22.93
CA MET A 57 24.95 -0.74 22.95
C MET A 57 25.68 0.40 23.69
N ALA A 58 26.48 0.09 24.71
CA ALA A 58 27.31 1.09 25.41
C ALA A 58 28.63 1.37 24.69
N ALA A 59 29.19 0.36 23.99
CA ALA A 59 30.48 0.46 23.29
C ALA A 59 30.41 1.36 22.04
N LEU A 60 29.32 1.25 21.27
CA LEU A 60 28.94 2.22 20.26
C LEU A 60 27.54 2.72 20.64
N PRO A 61 27.35 3.99 21.05
CA PRO A 61 26.04 4.45 21.49
C PRO A 61 25.08 4.46 20.29
N ILE A 62 24.36 3.35 20.11
CA ILE A 62 23.28 3.21 19.14
C ILE A 62 22.23 4.26 19.51
N ARG A 63 22.03 5.22 18.63
CA ARG A 63 21.11 6.34 18.84
C ARG A 63 20.19 6.51 17.65
N SER A 64 19.03 7.11 17.89
CA SER A 64 18.17 7.56 16.80
C SER A 64 18.96 8.45 15.83
N GLY A 65 18.75 8.22 14.53
CA GLY A 65 19.48 8.88 13.45
C GLY A 65 20.74 8.13 12.98
N SER A 66 21.17 7.06 13.65
CA SER A 66 22.19 6.16 13.10
C SER A 66 21.74 5.53 11.79
N GLN A 67 22.64 5.47 10.81
CA GLN A 67 22.44 4.76 9.55
C GLN A 67 22.59 3.25 9.77
N VAL A 68 21.75 2.46 9.12
CA VAL A 68 21.75 1.00 9.17
C VAL A 68 21.77 0.46 7.74
N VAL A 69 22.76 -0.37 7.45
CA VAL A 69 22.85 -1.16 6.21
C VAL A 69 22.47 -2.59 6.55
N MET A 70 21.53 -3.15 5.78
CA MET A 70 20.96 -4.46 6.05
C MET A 70 20.75 -5.24 4.75
N ASN A 71 21.30 -6.44 4.69
CA ASN A 71 21.13 -7.37 3.58
C ASN A 71 20.70 -8.74 4.09
N ILE A 72 19.54 -9.21 3.64
CA ILE A 72 18.96 -10.52 3.98
C ILE A 72 18.72 -11.28 2.69
N GLU A 73 19.24 -12.49 2.58
CA GLU A 73 19.02 -13.38 1.45
C GLU A 73 18.17 -14.57 1.86
N GLN A 74 17.23 -14.96 1.01
CA GLN A 74 16.48 -16.20 1.16
C GLN A 74 17.10 -17.25 0.24
N LYS A 75 17.54 -18.39 0.80
CA LYS A 75 18.17 -19.47 0.03
C LYS A 75 17.31 -20.73 0.02
N LEU A 76 17.26 -21.36 -1.15
CA LEU A 76 16.72 -22.70 -1.36
C LEU A 76 17.81 -23.58 -1.98
N ARG A 77 18.33 -24.56 -1.22
CA ARG A 77 19.37 -25.50 -1.67
C ARG A 77 20.52 -24.78 -2.40
N ASP A 78 21.04 -23.74 -1.76
CA ASP A 78 22.14 -22.86 -2.20
C ASP A 78 21.84 -21.85 -3.31
N LYS A 79 20.64 -21.84 -3.90
CA LYS A 79 20.20 -20.77 -4.80
C LYS A 79 19.53 -19.64 -4.01
N VAL A 80 19.99 -18.40 -4.22
CA VAL A 80 19.27 -17.21 -3.73
C VAL A 80 17.98 -17.07 -4.54
N ILE A 81 16.85 -17.15 -3.85
CA ILE A 81 15.51 -17.05 -4.43
C ILE A 81 14.90 -15.66 -4.24
N GLY A 82 15.38 -14.89 -3.27
CA GLY A 82 14.96 -13.51 -3.03
C GLY A 82 15.92 -12.82 -2.08
N SER A 83 15.94 -11.50 -2.10
CA SER A 83 16.79 -10.72 -1.19
C SER A 83 16.16 -9.38 -0.81
N VAL A 84 16.29 -9.02 0.45
CA VAL A 84 16.01 -7.68 0.96
C VAL A 84 17.33 -6.95 1.10
N LYS A 85 17.50 -5.84 0.38
CA LYS A 85 18.76 -5.08 0.37
C LYS A 85 18.53 -3.62 0.69
N PHE A 86 19.20 -3.15 1.73
CA PHE A 86 19.28 -1.76 2.15
C PHE A 86 20.76 -1.38 2.23
N ASP A 87 21.27 -0.85 1.12
CA ASP A 87 22.67 -0.45 0.93
C ASP A 87 22.85 1.07 1.13
N ASP A 88 24.03 1.59 0.78
CA ASP A 88 24.32 3.02 0.86
C ASP A 88 23.47 3.90 -0.08
N SER A 89 22.87 3.32 -1.12
CA SER A 89 21.97 4.04 -2.03
C SER A 89 20.60 4.28 -1.39
N ASN A 90 20.13 3.34 -0.58
CA ASN A 90 18.90 3.46 0.19
C ASN A 90 19.05 2.83 1.60
N PRO A 91 19.78 3.51 2.49
CA PRO A 91 19.99 2.99 3.82
C PRO A 91 18.76 3.21 4.69
N LEU A 92 18.68 2.41 5.75
CA LEU A 92 17.72 2.61 6.82
C LEU A 92 18.30 3.55 7.88
N TYR A 93 17.44 4.22 8.62
CA TYR A 93 17.84 5.03 9.77
C TYR A 93 17.02 4.63 10.99
N ILE A 94 17.67 4.60 12.15
CA ILE A 94 17.01 4.32 13.43
C ILE A 94 16.07 5.49 13.76
N SER A 95 14.76 5.28 13.64
CA SER A 95 13.76 6.27 14.04
C SER A 95 13.58 6.25 15.55
N ASN A 96 13.50 5.06 16.15
CA ASN A 96 13.27 4.88 17.57
C ASN A 96 13.89 3.58 18.08
N ILE A 97 14.09 3.49 19.40
CA ILE A 97 14.53 2.28 20.09
C ILE A 97 13.50 2.01 21.18
N THR A 98 12.89 0.83 21.16
CA THR A 98 11.77 0.48 22.05
C THR A 98 12.00 -0.83 22.78
N GLY A 99 11.18 -1.13 23.77
CA GLY A 99 11.13 -2.47 24.39
C GLY A 99 12.37 -2.84 25.20
N THR A 100 13.13 -1.87 25.72
CA THR A 100 14.35 -2.12 26.48
C THR A 100 14.04 -2.93 27.75
N LEU A 101 14.38 -4.21 27.72
CA LEU A 101 14.34 -5.13 28.85
C LEU A 101 15.77 -5.48 29.22
N SER A 102 16.25 -4.90 30.32
CA SER A 102 17.59 -5.19 30.86
C SER A 102 17.48 -6.23 31.97
N GLN A 103 18.10 -7.39 31.74
CA GLN A 103 18.36 -8.42 32.74
C GLN A 103 19.87 -8.45 33.03
N THR A 104 20.27 -8.98 34.19
CA THR A 104 21.66 -8.93 34.69
C THR A 104 22.74 -9.42 33.71
N LYS A 105 22.39 -10.21 32.69
CA LYS A 105 23.34 -10.73 31.67
C LYS A 105 22.89 -10.50 30.21
N ARG A 106 21.73 -9.88 29.98
CA ARG A 106 21.16 -9.72 28.65
C ARG A 106 20.29 -8.49 28.59
N GLU A 107 20.50 -7.66 27.58
CA GLU A 107 19.58 -6.59 27.22
C GLU A 107 18.86 -6.96 25.92
N VAL A 108 17.55 -6.73 25.91
CA VAL A 108 16.72 -6.92 24.72
C VAL A 108 16.11 -5.57 24.37
N TYR A 109 16.23 -5.17 23.12
CA TYR A 109 15.60 -3.95 22.62
C TYR A 109 15.23 -4.11 21.14
N THR A 110 14.23 -3.37 20.68
CA THR A 110 13.77 -3.38 19.30
C THR A 110 14.15 -2.08 18.63
N LEU A 111 14.94 -2.18 17.55
CA LEU A 111 15.25 -1.06 16.68
C LEU A 111 14.12 -0.85 15.69
N GLN A 112 13.53 0.35 15.70
CA GLN A 112 12.60 0.79 14.66
C GLN A 112 13.38 1.56 13.60
N LEU A 113 13.32 1.07 12.38
CA LEU A 113 14.08 1.55 11.24
C LEU A 113 13.13 2.06 10.16
N GLU A 114 13.45 3.20 9.57
CA GLU A 114 12.66 3.79 8.47
C GLU A 114 13.60 4.29 7.36
N THR A 115 13.09 4.35 6.14
CA THR A 115 13.86 4.87 4.99
C THR A 115 14.09 6.37 5.13
N LYS A 116 15.09 6.88 4.40
CA LYS A 116 15.41 8.32 4.36
C LYS A 116 14.20 9.21 4.04
N GLY A 117 13.27 8.73 3.22
CA GLY A 117 12.10 9.51 2.81
C GLY A 117 11.17 9.86 3.98
N ALA A 118 11.06 9.01 5.01
CA ALA A 118 10.31 9.29 6.23
C ALA A 118 10.84 10.53 6.96
N PHE A 119 12.17 10.65 7.06
CA PHE A 119 12.84 11.80 7.68
C PHE A 119 12.79 13.03 6.77
N SER A 120 13.06 12.86 5.46
CA SER A 120 12.95 13.93 4.46
C SER A 120 11.54 14.56 4.44
N ASN A 121 10.49 13.79 4.70
CA ASN A 121 9.13 14.32 4.78
C ASN A 121 8.95 15.30 5.95
N ASN A 122 9.70 15.10 7.04
CA ASN A 122 9.67 15.98 8.22
C ASN A 122 10.56 17.22 8.06
N THR A 123 11.62 17.14 7.26
CA THR A 123 12.58 18.26 7.06
C THR A 123 12.28 19.10 5.82
N THR A 124 11.66 18.52 4.78
CA THR A 124 11.31 19.22 3.54
C THR A 124 9.89 19.79 3.60
N ARG A 125 9.65 20.90 2.90
CA ARG A 125 8.36 21.58 2.85
C ARG A 125 8.00 21.93 1.41
N VAL A 126 6.73 21.77 1.07
CA VAL A 126 6.19 22.13 -0.23
C VAL A 126 5.75 23.59 -0.15
N TYR A 127 6.52 24.52 -0.71
CA TYR A 127 6.25 25.97 -0.61
C TYR A 127 6.05 26.67 -1.95
N LYS A 128 6.37 26.01 -3.06
CA LYS A 128 6.24 26.59 -4.41
C LYS A 128 4.82 26.45 -4.94
N LYS A 129 4.55 27.17 -6.04
CA LYS A 129 3.39 26.92 -6.91
C LYS A 129 3.72 25.79 -7.87
N TYR A 130 2.91 24.75 -7.88
CA TYR A 130 3.02 23.63 -8.81
C TYR A 130 1.96 23.80 -9.90
N LYS A 131 2.34 23.52 -11.15
CA LYS A 131 1.49 23.65 -12.34
C LYS A 131 1.77 22.50 -13.29
N GLY A 132 0.77 22.12 -14.07
CA GLY A 132 0.85 21.07 -15.09
C GLY A 132 0.19 19.78 -14.62
N LYS A 133 0.67 18.63 -15.15
CA LYS A 133 0.20 17.30 -14.75
C LYS A 133 0.48 17.03 -13.27
N ILE A 134 -0.40 16.28 -12.62
CA ILE A 134 -0.20 15.92 -11.21
C ILE A 134 1.01 15.01 -11.07
N SER A 135 1.19 14.03 -11.96
CA SER A 135 2.39 13.16 -11.99
C SER A 135 3.70 13.94 -11.98
N ALA A 136 3.82 14.96 -12.85
CA ALA A 136 4.99 15.84 -12.91
C ALA A 136 5.18 16.69 -11.64
N SER A 137 4.10 17.01 -10.93
CA SER A 137 4.17 17.72 -9.65
C SER A 137 4.66 16.78 -8.53
N VAL A 138 4.20 15.53 -8.53
CA VAL A 138 4.67 14.49 -7.59
C VAL A 138 6.16 14.22 -7.78
N GLU A 139 6.61 14.05 -9.02
CA GLU A 139 8.03 13.85 -9.35
C GLU A 139 8.89 15.01 -8.83
N LYS A 140 8.44 16.26 -9.03
CA LYS A 140 9.14 17.45 -8.51
C LYS A 140 9.25 17.42 -6.98
N ILE A 141 8.18 17.05 -6.28
CA ILE A 141 8.18 16.97 -4.82
C ILE A 141 9.15 15.89 -4.33
N LEU A 142 9.16 14.70 -4.95
CA LEU A 142 10.07 13.61 -4.57
C LEU A 142 11.54 13.97 -4.86
N ASN A 143 11.81 14.65 -5.97
CA ASN A 143 13.15 15.17 -6.29
C ASN A 143 13.60 16.23 -5.26
N GLU A 144 12.71 17.11 -4.80
CA GLU A 144 13.01 18.09 -3.74
C GLU A 144 13.31 17.42 -2.39
N MET A 145 12.73 16.24 -2.14
CA MET A 145 13.07 15.39 -0.99
C MET A 145 14.39 14.62 -1.14
N LYS A 146 15.07 14.75 -2.29
CA LYS A 146 16.29 14.01 -2.64
C LYS A 146 16.09 12.50 -2.66
N ILE A 147 14.91 12.05 -3.10
CA ILE A 147 14.65 10.64 -3.39
C ILE A 147 15.18 10.34 -4.79
N ASP A 148 15.94 9.26 -4.95
CA ASP A 148 16.50 8.88 -6.25
C ASP A 148 15.39 8.53 -7.25
N ARG A 149 15.59 8.90 -8.52
CA ARG A 149 14.64 8.65 -9.61
C ARG A 149 14.47 7.16 -9.90
N SER A 150 15.50 6.36 -9.67
CA SER A 150 15.45 4.89 -9.80
C SER A 150 14.38 4.26 -8.91
N ARG A 151 14.04 4.90 -7.79
CA ARG A 151 13.03 4.48 -6.82
C ARG A 151 11.68 5.19 -7.00
N GLN A 152 11.46 5.91 -8.10
CA GLN A 152 10.21 6.65 -8.35
C GLN A 152 9.40 5.96 -9.46
N TYR A 153 8.35 5.24 -9.07
CA TYR A 153 7.40 4.60 -9.98
C TYR A 153 6.12 5.44 -10.07
N ILE A 154 6.14 6.45 -10.94
CA ILE A 154 5.05 7.42 -11.06
C ILE A 154 4.25 7.16 -12.33
N GLU A 155 2.99 6.78 -12.16
CA GLU A 155 2.04 6.65 -13.25
C GLU A 155 1.64 8.03 -13.80
N GLU A 156 1.54 8.14 -15.12
CA GLU A 156 1.16 9.38 -15.78
C GLU A 156 -0.32 9.71 -15.55
N THR A 157 -0.58 10.92 -15.06
CA THR A 157 -1.95 11.41 -14.86
C THR A 157 -2.47 12.11 -16.11
N SER A 158 -3.72 11.85 -16.49
CA SER A 158 -4.36 12.54 -17.61
C SER A 158 -4.67 14.01 -17.30
N ASN A 159 -4.80 14.35 -16.02
CA ASN A 159 -5.23 15.67 -15.62
C ASN A 159 -4.12 16.64 -15.24
N SER A 160 -4.40 17.93 -15.48
CA SER A 160 -3.61 19.05 -14.99
C SER A 160 -4.28 19.70 -13.79
N TYR A 161 -3.48 20.02 -12.77
CA TYR A 161 -3.94 20.69 -11.57
C TYR A 161 -2.88 21.66 -11.08
N SER A 162 -3.30 22.87 -10.74
CA SER A 162 -2.43 23.90 -10.16
C SER A 162 -2.75 24.05 -8.69
N PHE A 163 -1.72 24.06 -7.84
CA PHE A 163 -1.89 24.25 -6.39
C PHE A 163 -0.70 24.98 -5.77
N MET A 164 -0.95 25.57 -4.61
CA MET A 164 0.07 26.13 -3.75
C MET A 164 0.43 25.12 -2.67
N GLY A 165 1.73 24.93 -2.43
CA GLY A 165 2.20 23.99 -1.42
C GLY A 165 1.83 24.35 0.02
N ASN A 166 1.71 25.65 0.33
CA ASN A 166 1.33 26.19 1.64
C ASN A 166 2.17 25.63 2.81
N TYR A 167 3.46 25.39 2.57
CA TYR A 167 4.40 24.86 3.58
C TYR A 167 3.95 23.53 4.20
N LYS A 168 3.17 22.73 3.45
CA LYS A 168 2.74 21.40 3.88
C LYS A 168 3.87 20.39 3.75
N ARG A 169 3.74 19.28 4.49
CA ARG A 169 4.65 18.13 4.34
C ARG A 169 4.47 17.47 2.96
N PRO A 170 5.56 17.00 2.32
CA PRO A 170 5.52 16.34 1.03
C PRO A 170 4.52 15.19 0.92
N PHE A 171 4.61 14.19 1.81
CA PHE A 171 3.75 13.00 1.76
C PHE A 171 2.28 13.36 1.94
N TYR A 172 1.96 14.24 2.89
CA TYR A 172 0.60 14.77 3.05
C TYR A 172 0.08 15.44 1.78
N THR A 173 0.94 16.18 1.08
CA THR A 173 0.57 16.83 -0.18
C THR A 173 0.32 15.81 -1.28
N ILE A 174 1.21 14.83 -1.45
CA ILE A 174 1.07 13.77 -2.46
C ILE A 174 -0.18 12.94 -2.21
N THR A 175 -0.44 12.50 -0.97
CA THR A 175 -1.67 11.75 -0.62
C THR A 175 -2.94 12.54 -0.92
N ASN A 176 -2.92 13.87 -0.77
CA ASN A 176 -4.06 14.71 -1.15
C ASN A 176 -4.19 14.87 -2.67
N LEU A 177 -3.08 14.87 -3.40
CA LEU A 177 -3.07 14.85 -4.86
C LEU A 177 -3.62 13.54 -5.41
N CYS A 178 -3.36 12.40 -4.76
CA CYS A 178 -3.89 11.10 -5.17
C CYS A 178 -5.42 11.11 -5.35
N LYS A 179 -6.15 11.76 -4.44
CA LYS A 179 -7.62 11.88 -4.48
C LYS A 179 -8.15 12.71 -5.66
N LYS A 180 -7.26 13.51 -6.26
CA LYS A 180 -7.53 14.42 -7.38
C LYS A 180 -6.97 13.90 -8.69
N SER A 181 -6.19 12.82 -8.69
CA SER A 181 -5.56 12.26 -9.88
C SER A 181 -6.48 11.37 -10.68
N ILE A 182 -6.37 11.47 -12.01
CA ILE A 182 -7.13 10.68 -12.98
C ILE A 182 -6.13 9.92 -13.86
N PRO A 183 -6.25 8.59 -14.00
CA PRO A 183 -5.35 7.79 -14.80
C PRO A 183 -5.62 7.98 -16.28
N THR A 184 -4.63 7.65 -17.12
CA THR A 184 -4.78 7.70 -18.58
C THR A 184 -5.56 6.50 -19.13
N VAL A 185 -5.59 5.39 -18.39
CA VAL A 185 -6.12 4.09 -18.85
C VAL A 185 -7.64 4.11 -19.07
N SER A 186 -8.40 4.85 -18.25
CA SER A 186 -9.87 4.88 -18.29
C SER A 186 -10.43 6.07 -19.12
N ASN A 187 -9.65 6.60 -20.07
CA ASN A 187 -10.01 7.80 -20.86
C ASN A 187 -11.02 7.54 -21.99
N LYS A 188 -12.22 7.05 -21.67
CA LYS A 188 -13.39 7.27 -22.54
C LYS A 188 -13.90 8.70 -22.33
N LYS A 189 -13.32 9.62 -23.13
CA LYS A 189 -13.70 10.99 -23.55
C LYS A 189 -14.38 12.00 -22.59
N THR A 190 -14.83 11.66 -21.38
CA THR A 190 -15.42 12.67 -20.45
C THR A 190 -15.52 12.23 -19.00
N ALA A 191 -15.21 10.97 -18.67
CA ALA A 191 -15.29 10.45 -17.32
C ALA A 191 -14.23 9.35 -17.10
N GLY A 192 -13.05 9.74 -16.65
CA GLY A 192 -12.06 8.78 -16.14
C GLY A 192 -12.49 8.18 -14.80
N SER A 193 -11.82 7.11 -14.38
CA SER A 193 -11.86 6.63 -12.99
C SER A 193 -11.01 7.54 -12.10
N ALA A 194 -11.35 7.70 -10.83
CA ALA A 194 -10.59 8.52 -9.91
C ALA A 194 -10.11 7.67 -8.72
N GLY A 195 -8.83 7.79 -8.38
CA GLY A 195 -8.24 7.08 -7.23
C GLY A 195 -6.82 6.63 -7.49
N PHE A 196 -5.86 7.33 -6.89
CA PHE A 196 -4.46 6.91 -6.85
C PHE A 196 -4.07 6.50 -5.44
N LEU A 197 -3.03 5.69 -5.31
CA LEU A 197 -2.40 5.35 -4.05
C LEU A 197 -0.96 5.84 -4.10
N PHE A 198 -0.44 6.23 -2.93
CA PHE A 198 0.96 6.63 -2.78
C PHE A 198 1.55 5.91 -1.59
N PHE A 199 2.50 5.03 -1.87
CA PHE A 199 3.10 4.13 -0.90
C PHE A 199 4.55 3.81 -1.23
N GLU A 200 5.30 3.34 -0.25
CA GLU A 200 6.68 2.85 -0.44
C GLU A 200 6.72 1.33 -0.28
N THR A 201 7.44 0.66 -1.20
CA THR A 201 7.80 -0.76 -1.11
C THR A 201 9.32 -0.89 -1.09
N LEU A 202 9.84 -2.11 -0.94
CA LEU A 202 11.28 -2.40 -1.02
C LEU A 202 11.95 -1.76 -2.25
N ASN A 203 11.27 -1.82 -3.40
CA ASN A 203 11.74 -1.28 -4.68
C ASN A 203 11.71 0.25 -4.74
N GLY A 204 10.76 0.91 -4.07
CA GLY A 204 10.66 2.37 -4.07
C GLY A 204 9.25 2.93 -3.87
N TYR A 205 9.10 4.21 -4.19
CA TYR A 205 7.85 4.96 -4.09
C TYR A 205 6.98 4.70 -5.31
N ASN A 206 5.76 4.24 -5.05
CA ASN A 206 4.75 3.98 -6.05
C ASN A 206 3.67 5.05 -6.00
N PHE A 207 3.39 5.67 -7.14
CA PHE A 207 2.24 6.54 -7.37
C PHE A 207 1.42 5.94 -8.51
N LYS A 208 0.44 5.10 -8.17
CA LYS A 208 -0.32 4.28 -9.13
C LYS A 208 -1.81 4.42 -8.92
N SER A 209 -2.59 4.30 -9.99
CA SER A 209 -4.04 4.25 -9.91
C SER A 209 -4.53 2.87 -9.50
N ILE A 210 -5.67 2.82 -8.82
CA ILE A 210 -6.30 1.55 -8.44
C ILE A 210 -6.61 0.71 -9.69
N ASP A 211 -7.07 1.35 -10.76
CA ASP A 211 -7.39 0.63 -12.00
C ASP A 211 -6.14 0.04 -12.66
N ASN A 212 -5.02 0.76 -12.68
CA ASN A 212 -3.79 0.25 -13.27
C ASN A 212 -3.19 -0.91 -12.45
N ILE A 213 -3.45 -0.96 -11.13
CA ILE A 213 -3.08 -2.10 -10.30
C ILE A 213 -3.81 -3.38 -10.73
N PHE A 214 -5.11 -3.28 -11.07
CA PHE A 214 -5.91 -4.44 -11.49
C PHE A 214 -5.88 -4.72 -12.99
N LYS A 215 -5.41 -3.80 -13.82
CA LYS A 215 -5.47 -3.88 -15.28
C LYS A 215 -4.76 -5.11 -15.86
N ASP A 216 -3.58 -5.43 -15.34
CA ASP A 216 -2.72 -6.51 -15.83
C ASP A 216 -2.87 -7.80 -14.98
N ALA A 217 -3.87 -7.85 -14.10
CA ALA A 217 -4.15 -9.00 -13.25
C ALA A 217 -4.95 -10.05 -14.03
N ASN A 218 -4.30 -11.14 -14.41
CA ASN A 218 -4.92 -12.37 -14.91
C ASN A 218 -4.36 -13.58 -14.15
N GLU A 219 -5.07 -14.72 -14.19
CA GLU A 219 -4.67 -15.94 -13.48
C GLU A 219 -3.25 -16.43 -13.89
N ASP A 220 -2.78 -16.10 -15.11
CA ASP A 220 -1.44 -16.51 -15.61
C ASP A 220 -0.28 -15.62 -15.15
N ASN A 221 -0.54 -14.37 -14.74
CA ASN A 221 0.51 -13.38 -14.40
C ASN A 221 0.55 -13.05 -12.90
N VAL A 222 -0.41 -13.53 -12.11
CA VAL A 222 -0.45 -13.32 -10.66
C VAL A 222 -0.11 -14.60 -9.92
N TYR A 223 0.47 -14.46 -8.73
CA TYR A 223 0.68 -15.59 -7.86
C TYR A 223 -0.67 -16.15 -7.37
N GLU A 224 -0.91 -17.44 -7.65
CA GLU A 224 -2.03 -18.19 -7.08
C GLU A 224 -1.64 -18.71 -5.70
N TYR A 225 -2.51 -18.48 -4.71
CA TYR A 225 -2.43 -19.07 -3.37
C TYR A 225 -3.71 -19.83 -3.06
N PHE A 226 -3.58 -21.04 -2.51
CA PHE A 226 -4.72 -21.87 -2.17
C PHE A 226 -4.73 -22.24 -0.68
N TYR A 227 -5.93 -22.36 -0.13
CA TYR A 227 -6.13 -22.88 1.22
C TYR A 227 -6.63 -24.32 1.17
N SER A 228 -6.05 -25.20 2.00
CA SER A 228 -6.55 -26.56 2.21
C SER A 228 -6.26 -27.02 3.64
N ASP A 229 -7.19 -27.75 4.26
CA ASP A 229 -7.00 -28.25 5.64
C ASP A 229 -6.00 -29.41 5.70
N VAL A 230 -5.82 -30.15 4.61
CA VAL A 230 -4.88 -31.29 4.54
C VAL A 230 -3.54 -30.82 3.99
N THR A 231 -2.48 -30.96 4.77
CA THR A 231 -1.08 -30.76 4.34
C THR A 231 -0.43 -32.11 4.01
N ASP A 232 -0.13 -32.36 2.74
CA ASP A 232 0.82 -33.41 2.37
C ASP A 232 2.22 -32.79 2.33
N GLY A 233 3.12 -33.19 3.24
CA GLY A 233 4.44 -32.59 3.38
C GLY A 233 5.39 -32.79 2.18
N LEU A 234 5.02 -33.62 1.19
CA LEU A 234 5.82 -33.91 0.00
C LEU A 234 5.42 -33.10 -1.24
N ASP A 235 4.24 -32.48 -1.23
CA ASP A 235 3.72 -31.72 -2.39
C ASP A 235 4.61 -30.50 -2.70
N SER A 236 4.92 -30.34 -3.98
CA SER A 236 5.66 -29.18 -4.49
C SER A 236 4.83 -27.90 -4.45
N ASN A 237 3.49 -28.01 -4.43
CA ASN A 237 2.58 -26.86 -4.39
C ASN A 237 2.44 -26.23 -2.99
N ASN A 238 3.06 -26.82 -1.96
CA ASN A 238 3.02 -26.29 -0.59
C ASN A 238 3.59 -24.87 -0.45
N ASP A 239 4.47 -24.44 -1.38
CA ASP A 239 5.03 -23.09 -1.37
C ASP A 239 3.97 -22.00 -1.62
N HIS A 240 2.86 -22.36 -2.27
CA HIS A 240 1.71 -21.50 -2.56
C HIS A 240 0.51 -21.78 -1.64
N LYS A 241 0.72 -22.58 -0.59
CA LYS A 241 -0.34 -22.91 0.36
C LYS A 241 -0.46 -21.83 1.43
N ILE A 242 -1.69 -21.41 1.69
CA ILE A 242 -2.01 -20.52 2.81
C ILE A 242 -1.87 -21.32 4.13
N VAL A 243 -1.01 -20.83 5.03
CA VAL A 243 -0.63 -21.52 6.28
C VAL A 243 -1.73 -21.39 7.34
N ASN A 244 -2.27 -20.19 7.50
CA ASN A 244 -3.25 -19.88 8.53
C ASN A 244 -4.67 -19.92 7.95
N VAL A 245 -5.65 -20.31 8.77
CA VAL A 245 -7.06 -20.17 8.41
C VAL A 245 -7.33 -18.71 8.00
N PRO A 246 -7.81 -18.44 6.78
CA PRO A 246 -8.11 -17.09 6.32
C PRO A 246 -9.08 -16.40 7.29
N ARG A 247 -8.78 -15.16 7.68
CA ARG A 247 -9.64 -14.39 8.61
C ARG A 247 -10.17 -13.15 7.92
N TRP A 248 -11.47 -13.13 7.65
CA TRP A 248 -12.18 -11.95 7.16
C TRP A 248 -12.30 -10.93 8.28
N SER A 249 -11.57 -9.82 8.16
CA SER A 249 -11.64 -8.72 9.13
C SER A 249 -12.80 -7.78 8.83
N VAL A 250 -13.14 -7.62 7.54
CA VAL A 250 -14.31 -6.88 7.08
C VAL A 250 -14.98 -7.70 5.99
N SER A 251 -16.28 -7.93 6.16
CA SER A 251 -17.13 -8.58 5.16
C SER A 251 -18.37 -7.72 4.93
N HIS A 252 -18.29 -6.82 3.94
CA HIS A 252 -19.45 -6.09 3.41
C HIS A 252 -20.35 -5.40 4.46
N ASP A 253 -19.80 -4.47 5.24
CA ASP A 253 -20.59 -3.65 6.18
C ASP A 253 -21.39 -2.56 5.43
N ILE A 254 -22.64 -2.86 5.10
CA ILE A 254 -23.56 -1.95 4.40
C ILE A 254 -23.75 -0.63 5.16
N GLN A 255 -23.81 -0.66 6.50
CA GLN A 255 -23.99 0.56 7.30
C GLN A 255 -22.78 1.49 7.14
N ASN A 256 -21.57 0.93 7.13
CA ASN A 256 -20.38 1.72 6.86
C ASN A 256 -20.36 2.25 5.41
N LYS A 257 -20.75 1.44 4.43
CA LYS A 257 -20.85 1.86 3.02
C LYS A 257 -21.83 3.02 2.84
N LEU A 258 -22.97 2.98 3.51
CA LEU A 258 -23.96 4.06 3.52
C LEU A 258 -23.40 5.33 4.18
N ARG A 259 -22.74 5.22 5.34
CA ARG A 259 -22.07 6.35 6.00
C ARG A 259 -20.99 6.99 5.13
N MET A 260 -20.27 6.19 4.34
CA MET A 260 -19.25 6.68 3.41
C MET A 260 -19.84 7.25 2.12
N GLY A 261 -21.14 7.05 1.86
CA GLY A 261 -21.79 7.52 0.63
C GLY A 261 -21.37 6.70 -0.60
N GLN A 262 -21.01 5.43 -0.41
CA GLN A 262 -20.44 4.60 -1.48
C GLN A 262 -21.43 4.37 -2.62
N TYR A 263 -22.70 4.04 -2.34
CA TYR A 263 -23.67 3.71 -3.39
C TYR A 263 -24.19 4.95 -4.12
N LYS A 264 -24.68 5.94 -3.37
CA LYS A 264 -25.17 7.21 -3.90
C LYS A 264 -24.85 8.35 -2.93
N SER A 265 -24.24 9.41 -3.44
CA SER A 265 -23.93 10.62 -2.69
C SER A 265 -24.44 11.86 -3.40
N SER A 266 -25.00 12.79 -2.63
CA SER A 266 -25.41 14.11 -3.12
C SER A 266 -24.37 15.14 -2.71
N ASN A 267 -23.69 15.72 -3.69
CA ASN A 267 -22.60 16.65 -3.46
C ASN A 267 -23.06 18.06 -3.85
N LEU A 268 -23.13 18.96 -2.88
CA LEU A 268 -23.46 20.36 -3.06
C LEU A 268 -22.17 21.16 -3.21
N PHE A 269 -21.95 21.71 -4.39
CA PHE A 269 -20.82 22.55 -4.72
C PHE A 269 -21.23 24.01 -4.68
N PHE A 270 -20.53 24.81 -3.88
CA PHE A 270 -20.70 26.25 -3.87
C PHE A 270 -19.54 26.89 -4.61
N ASN A 271 -19.85 27.50 -5.75
CA ASN A 271 -18.88 28.23 -6.54
C ASN A 271 -18.67 29.62 -5.93
N LEU A 272 -17.45 29.89 -5.46
CA LEU A 272 -17.11 31.14 -4.79
C LEU A 272 -17.18 32.36 -5.72
N ASN A 273 -16.98 32.17 -7.03
CA ASN A 273 -16.99 33.27 -8.00
C ASN A 273 -18.42 33.68 -8.35
N ASP A 274 -19.25 32.70 -8.74
CA ASP A 274 -20.62 32.95 -9.20
C ASP A 274 -21.63 32.97 -8.04
N ARG A 275 -21.21 32.54 -6.84
CA ARG A 275 -22.05 32.38 -5.63
C ARG A 275 -23.27 31.48 -5.87
N THR A 276 -23.15 30.54 -6.79
CA THR A 276 -24.20 29.59 -7.15
C THR A 276 -23.96 28.23 -6.50
N PHE A 277 -25.06 27.52 -6.29
CA PHE A 277 -25.05 26.12 -5.85
C PHE A 277 -25.23 25.19 -7.04
N GLU A 278 -24.30 24.27 -7.23
CA GLU A 278 -24.42 23.16 -8.17
C GLU A 278 -24.59 21.87 -7.36
N THR A 279 -25.68 21.14 -7.60
CA THR A 279 -25.89 19.83 -6.98
C THR A 279 -25.48 18.75 -7.96
N VAL A 280 -24.45 17.98 -7.60
CA VAL A 280 -24.01 16.81 -8.36
C VAL A 280 -24.36 15.57 -7.56
N VAL A 281 -25.31 14.80 -8.07
CA VAL A 281 -25.62 13.48 -7.55
C VAL A 281 -24.71 12.46 -8.22
N TYR A 282 -23.94 11.74 -7.42
CA TYR A 282 -23.06 10.67 -7.88
C TYR A 282 -23.66 9.31 -7.50
N LYS A 283 -23.76 8.41 -8.47
CA LYS A 283 -24.23 7.04 -8.29
C LYS A 283 -23.14 6.06 -8.75
N TYR A 284 -22.76 5.14 -7.86
CA TYR A 284 -21.64 4.23 -8.11
C TYR A 284 -21.94 3.20 -9.19
N SER A 285 -23.20 2.75 -9.31
CA SER A 285 -23.65 1.83 -10.37
C SER A 285 -23.34 2.33 -11.79
N ASP A 286 -23.33 3.64 -11.99
CA ASP A 286 -23.13 4.25 -13.30
C ASP A 286 -21.63 4.26 -13.66
N SER A 287 -20.75 4.41 -12.66
CA SER A 287 -19.31 4.32 -12.86
C SER A 287 -18.83 2.88 -13.08
N ILE A 288 -19.49 1.87 -12.49
CA ILE A 288 -19.14 0.46 -12.71
C ILE A 288 -19.29 0.07 -14.18
N LYS A 289 -20.38 0.49 -14.83
CA LYS A 289 -20.70 0.08 -16.21
C LYS A 289 -19.70 0.61 -17.24
N ASP A 290 -19.20 1.83 -17.03
CA ASP A 290 -18.50 2.58 -18.08
C ASP A 290 -17.05 2.98 -17.74
N GLN A 291 -16.65 2.99 -16.46
CA GLN A 291 -15.47 3.74 -16.00
C GLN A 291 -14.52 2.98 -15.07
N LEU A 292 -15.01 2.01 -14.29
CA LEU A 292 -14.22 1.32 -13.26
C LEU A 292 -13.80 -0.09 -13.68
N SER A 293 -12.55 -0.46 -13.38
CA SER A 293 -12.09 -1.85 -13.39
C SER A 293 -12.39 -2.47 -12.03
N LEU A 294 -13.32 -3.42 -11.98
CA LEU A 294 -13.56 -4.20 -10.76
C LEU A 294 -12.46 -5.25 -10.57
N SER A 295 -12.22 -5.66 -9.33
CA SER A 295 -11.33 -6.78 -9.00
C SER A 295 -11.87 -8.12 -9.52
N ASN A 296 -13.20 -8.30 -9.63
CA ASN A 296 -13.90 -9.51 -10.04
C ASN A 296 -15.21 -9.16 -10.79
N GLU A 297 -16.00 -10.17 -11.14
CA GLU A 297 -17.12 -10.06 -12.09
C GLU A 297 -18.42 -9.45 -11.52
N GLU A 298 -18.70 -9.62 -10.23
CA GLU A 298 -20.02 -9.30 -9.65
C GLU A 298 -19.94 -8.27 -8.51
N ASP A 299 -20.71 -7.19 -8.65
CA ASP A 299 -20.93 -6.20 -7.60
C ASP A 299 -22.27 -6.46 -6.90
N LEU A 300 -22.23 -6.71 -5.59
CA LEU A 300 -23.42 -6.88 -4.75
C LEU A 300 -23.87 -5.52 -4.20
N ILE A 301 -24.61 -4.75 -5.02
CA ILE A 301 -25.31 -3.54 -4.58
C ILE A 301 -26.77 -3.91 -4.31
N PRO A 302 -27.28 -3.82 -3.07
CA PRO A 302 -28.70 -4.05 -2.81
C PRO A 302 -29.56 -2.93 -3.42
N ASP A 303 -30.61 -3.31 -4.16
CA ASP A 303 -31.47 -2.37 -4.88
C ASP A 303 -32.13 -1.33 -3.95
N ASP A 304 -32.58 -1.75 -2.77
CA ASP A 304 -33.24 -0.89 -1.77
C ASP A 304 -32.36 0.30 -1.32
N PHE A 305 -31.03 0.13 -1.35
CA PHE A 305 -30.07 1.11 -0.87
C PHE A 305 -29.34 1.85 -2.01
N ALA A 306 -29.56 1.45 -3.26
CA ALA A 306 -28.90 2.03 -4.43
C ALA A 306 -29.46 3.41 -4.82
N GLU A 307 -30.75 3.64 -4.56
CA GLU A 307 -31.45 4.85 -5.03
C GLU A 307 -31.47 6.01 -4.03
N SER A 308 -31.29 5.75 -2.75
CA SER A 308 -31.31 6.79 -1.72
C SER A 308 -29.92 7.38 -1.50
N SER A 309 -29.80 8.71 -1.56
CA SER A 309 -28.54 9.39 -1.24
C SER A 309 -28.25 9.25 0.26
N SER A 310 -27.26 8.44 0.60
CA SER A 310 -26.95 8.13 2.01
C SER A 310 -26.03 9.16 2.66
N ARG A 311 -25.36 9.99 1.86
CA ARG A 311 -24.47 11.06 2.33
C ARG A 311 -24.64 12.34 1.52
N PHE A 312 -24.73 13.45 2.24
CA PHE A 312 -24.66 14.79 1.69
C PHE A 312 -23.28 15.38 1.97
N MET A 313 -22.61 15.89 0.93
CA MET A 313 -21.31 16.53 1.08
C MET A 313 -21.38 17.96 0.58
N PHE A 314 -20.85 18.88 1.38
CA PHE A 314 -20.68 20.27 0.98
C PHE A 314 -19.22 20.50 0.55
N CYS A 315 -19.03 21.10 -0.62
CA CYS A 315 -17.71 21.41 -1.15
C CYS A 315 -17.68 22.84 -1.71
N LEU A 316 -16.60 23.56 -1.40
CA LEU A 316 -16.31 24.84 -2.03
C LEU A 316 -15.52 24.60 -3.32
N THR A 317 -15.92 25.24 -4.42
CA THR A 317 -15.15 25.26 -5.67
C THR A 317 -14.52 26.65 -5.85
N ASP A 318 -13.20 26.66 -6.04
CA ASP A 318 -12.36 27.85 -6.19
C ASP A 318 -11.78 27.95 -7.62
N SER A 319 -12.64 27.77 -8.63
CA SER A 319 -12.25 27.84 -10.04
C SER A 319 -11.54 29.17 -10.34
N GLY A 320 -10.48 29.14 -11.16
CA GLY A 320 -9.79 30.35 -11.62
C GLY A 320 -8.83 31.04 -10.63
N VAL A 321 -8.89 30.78 -9.32
CA VAL A 321 -8.04 31.47 -8.30
C VAL A 321 -6.53 31.36 -8.58
N LEU A 322 -6.10 30.23 -9.15
CA LEU A 322 -4.70 29.96 -9.47
C LEU A 322 -4.36 30.10 -10.95
N SER A 323 -5.34 30.44 -11.80
CA SER A 323 -5.11 30.70 -13.23
C SER A 323 -4.37 32.03 -13.42
N PRO A 324 -3.33 32.11 -14.27
CA PRO A 324 -2.66 33.37 -14.58
C PRO A 324 -3.59 34.42 -15.20
N LYS A 325 -4.63 33.98 -15.91
CA LYS A 325 -5.58 34.85 -16.63
C LYS A 325 -6.95 34.96 -15.95
N GLY A 326 -7.14 34.28 -14.81
CA GLY A 326 -8.45 34.18 -14.17
C GLY A 326 -9.47 33.33 -14.93
N ASP A 327 -9.02 32.52 -15.90
CA ASP A 327 -9.91 31.66 -16.68
C ASP A 327 -10.74 30.74 -15.76
N LEU A 328 -12.06 30.79 -15.93
CA LEU A 328 -13.03 30.00 -15.18
C LEU A 328 -13.20 28.57 -15.72
N ASP A 329 -12.72 28.33 -16.95
CA ASP A 329 -12.73 27.01 -17.56
C ASP A 329 -11.79 26.08 -16.80
N THR A 330 -12.35 25.33 -15.87
CA THR A 330 -11.72 24.11 -15.39
C THR A 330 -11.92 23.05 -16.47
N PRO A 331 -10.86 22.49 -17.07
CA PRO A 331 -10.98 21.47 -18.12
C PRO A 331 -11.71 20.20 -17.67
N GLN A 332 -12.02 20.06 -16.38
CA GLN A 332 -12.51 18.85 -15.75
C GLN A 332 -13.61 19.15 -14.73
N LYS A 333 -14.61 18.27 -14.69
CA LYS A 333 -15.64 18.19 -13.66
C LYS A 333 -15.02 17.73 -12.32
N GLN A 334 -14.23 18.58 -11.67
CA GLN A 334 -13.54 18.27 -10.41
C GLN A 334 -14.50 17.72 -9.34
N ALA A 335 -15.71 18.28 -9.30
CA ALA A 335 -16.82 17.86 -8.46
C ALA A 335 -17.16 16.36 -8.60
N PHE A 336 -17.31 15.90 -9.83
CA PHE A 336 -17.64 14.51 -10.15
C PHE A 336 -16.50 13.57 -9.73
N TYR A 337 -15.27 13.87 -10.14
CA TYR A 337 -14.10 13.02 -9.85
C TYR A 337 -13.80 12.92 -8.35
N LYS A 338 -14.02 13.99 -7.58
CA LYS A 338 -13.86 13.95 -6.12
C LYS A 338 -14.88 13.03 -5.46
N SER A 339 -16.11 12.99 -5.98
CA SER A 339 -17.18 12.13 -5.46
C SER A 339 -16.91 10.67 -5.82
N GLN A 340 -16.48 10.44 -7.06
CA GLN A 340 -16.06 9.13 -7.56
C GLN A 340 -14.88 8.56 -6.77
N SER A 341 -13.84 9.36 -6.47
CA SER A 341 -12.67 8.86 -5.73
C SER A 341 -13.03 8.41 -4.31
N VAL A 342 -13.92 9.14 -3.62
CA VAL A 342 -14.41 8.74 -2.29
C VAL A 342 -15.13 7.39 -2.35
N ALA A 343 -16.05 7.22 -3.30
CA ALA A 343 -16.76 5.95 -3.49
C ALA A 343 -15.79 4.81 -3.85
N ARG A 344 -14.80 5.08 -4.69
CA ARG A 344 -13.79 4.10 -5.13
C ARG A 344 -12.92 3.59 -3.99
N TYR A 345 -12.38 4.47 -3.13
CA TYR A 345 -11.63 4.04 -1.95
C TYR A 345 -12.51 3.23 -0.99
N SER A 346 -13.76 3.66 -0.76
CA SER A 346 -14.69 2.90 0.10
C SER A 346 -14.95 1.51 -0.45
N SER A 347 -15.10 1.39 -1.78
CA SER A 347 -15.35 0.11 -2.44
C SER A 347 -14.17 -0.85 -2.33
N LEU A 348 -12.96 -0.35 -2.59
CA LEU A 348 -11.73 -1.15 -2.52
C LEU A 348 -11.51 -1.78 -1.13
N PHE A 349 -11.85 -1.07 -0.05
CA PHE A 349 -11.67 -1.55 1.32
C PHE A 349 -12.90 -2.29 1.89
N SER A 350 -13.88 -2.63 1.04
CA SER A 350 -15.15 -3.19 1.48
C SER A 350 -15.07 -4.65 1.94
N GLN A 351 -14.10 -5.40 1.45
CA GLN A 351 -13.75 -6.72 1.95
C GLN A 351 -12.26 -6.78 2.26
N GLN A 352 -11.93 -7.32 3.43
CA GLN A 352 -10.56 -7.44 3.90
C GLN A 352 -10.33 -8.83 4.49
N VAL A 353 -9.33 -9.55 3.99
CA VAL A 353 -8.97 -10.89 4.47
C VAL A 353 -7.50 -10.92 4.88
N ASN A 354 -7.23 -11.46 6.06
CA ASN A 354 -5.87 -11.66 6.54
C ASN A 354 -5.45 -13.10 6.26
N ILE A 355 -4.32 -13.26 5.57
CA ILE A 355 -3.73 -14.55 5.28
C ILE A 355 -2.24 -14.56 5.65
N THR A 356 -1.67 -15.75 5.76
CA THR A 356 -0.23 -15.92 5.97
C THR A 356 0.25 -17.01 5.03
N VAL A 357 1.30 -16.72 4.29
CA VAL A 357 1.91 -17.62 3.30
C VAL A 357 3.37 -17.87 3.68
N PRO A 358 3.97 -18.97 3.20
CA PRO A 358 5.41 -19.16 3.28
C PRO A 358 6.14 -17.95 2.68
N MET A 359 7.33 -17.63 3.21
CA MET A 359 8.07 -16.45 2.78
C MET A 359 8.26 -16.39 1.26
N ASN A 360 7.75 -15.30 0.70
CA ASN A 360 7.94 -14.87 -0.68
C ASN A 360 8.27 -13.37 -0.67
N LEU A 361 9.49 -13.04 -1.11
CA LEU A 361 10.04 -11.68 -1.15
C LEU A 361 9.74 -10.93 -2.46
N ASP A 362 9.18 -11.62 -3.45
CA ASP A 362 8.76 -11.01 -4.71
C ASP A 362 7.42 -10.25 -4.55
N LEU A 363 6.69 -10.52 -3.47
CA LEU A 363 5.42 -9.85 -3.15
C LEU A 363 5.69 -8.48 -2.53
N ALA A 364 5.06 -7.44 -3.08
CA ALA A 364 5.08 -6.09 -2.57
C ALA A 364 3.66 -5.58 -2.25
N ALA A 365 3.55 -4.54 -1.41
CA ALA A 365 2.26 -3.87 -1.21
C ALA A 365 1.78 -3.29 -2.54
N GLY A 366 0.49 -3.44 -2.83
CA GLY A 366 -0.11 -3.01 -4.10
C GLY A 366 -0.06 -4.04 -5.22
N ASP A 367 0.56 -5.21 -5.03
CA ASP A 367 0.46 -6.31 -5.98
C ASP A 367 -0.90 -7.01 -5.88
N VAL A 368 -1.32 -7.64 -6.98
CA VAL A 368 -2.55 -8.44 -7.05
C VAL A 368 -2.17 -9.92 -7.02
N ILE A 369 -2.86 -10.68 -6.17
CA ILE A 369 -2.72 -12.14 -6.06
C ILE A 369 -4.07 -12.80 -6.24
N TYR A 370 -4.06 -14.05 -6.68
CA TYR A 370 -5.27 -14.86 -6.76
C TYR A 370 -5.38 -15.77 -5.55
N CYS A 371 -6.49 -15.67 -4.81
CA CYS A 371 -6.75 -16.53 -3.66
C CYS A 371 -7.84 -17.54 -3.99
N LYS A 372 -7.54 -18.83 -3.76
CA LYS A 372 -8.46 -19.94 -3.95
C LYS A 372 -8.84 -20.56 -2.60
N PHE A 373 -10.12 -20.43 -2.26
CA PHE A 373 -10.69 -21.00 -1.04
C PHE A 373 -11.57 -22.20 -1.36
N PRO A 374 -11.57 -23.25 -0.52
CA PRO A 374 -12.44 -24.41 -0.70
C PRO A 374 -13.88 -24.05 -0.33
N LYS A 375 -14.85 -24.51 -1.14
CA LYS A 375 -16.28 -24.46 -0.77
C LYS A 375 -16.55 -25.35 0.44
N ILE A 376 -17.40 -24.91 1.37
CA ILE A 376 -17.75 -25.63 2.61
C ILE A 376 -18.80 -26.76 2.38
N ASN A 377 -18.91 -27.32 1.17
CA ASN A 377 -19.94 -28.34 0.87
C ASN A 377 -19.37 -29.77 0.79
N MET A 378 -20.02 -30.68 1.54
CA MET A 378 -19.66 -32.09 1.75
C MET A 378 -19.92 -33.04 0.55
N HIS A 379 -20.34 -32.54 -0.61
CA HIS A 379 -20.59 -33.38 -1.79
C HIS A 379 -19.52 -33.19 -2.86
N GLU A 380 -18.80 -34.27 -3.16
CA GLU A 380 -17.60 -34.31 -4.01
C GLU A 380 -17.76 -33.74 -5.43
N SER A 381 -19.01 -33.56 -5.91
CA SER A 381 -19.31 -33.14 -7.27
C SER A 381 -19.40 -31.62 -7.49
N ASP A 382 -19.37 -30.80 -6.44
CA ASP A 382 -19.63 -29.36 -6.55
C ASP A 382 -18.40 -28.49 -6.17
N ARG A 383 -17.25 -28.84 -6.75
CA ARG A 383 -16.00 -28.06 -6.66
C ARG A 383 -16.04 -26.79 -7.53
N GLY A 384 -17.14 -26.05 -7.52
CA GLY A 384 -17.16 -24.71 -8.11
C GLY A 384 -16.25 -23.74 -7.34
N LYS A 385 -15.92 -22.58 -7.94
CA LYS A 385 -15.13 -21.53 -7.25
C LYS A 385 -15.96 -20.96 -6.09
N ASP A 386 -15.41 -20.92 -4.87
CA ASP A 386 -16.04 -20.21 -3.74
C ASP A 386 -16.17 -18.71 -4.10
N PRO A 387 -17.29 -18.02 -3.81
CA PRO A 387 -17.43 -16.57 -4.09
C PRO A 387 -16.36 -15.69 -3.43
N SER A 388 -15.76 -16.20 -2.35
CA SER A 388 -14.63 -15.59 -1.66
C SER A 388 -13.32 -15.77 -2.41
N SER A 389 -13.22 -16.72 -3.32
CA SER A 389 -12.06 -16.84 -4.22
C SER A 389 -12.04 -15.68 -5.21
N GLY A 390 -10.89 -15.42 -5.84
CA GLY A 390 -10.74 -14.39 -6.86
C GLY A 390 -9.48 -13.54 -6.65
N PHE A 391 -9.44 -12.40 -7.33
CA PHE A 391 -8.32 -11.46 -7.25
C PHE A 391 -8.42 -10.57 -6.01
N TYR A 392 -7.28 -10.40 -5.36
CA TYR A 392 -7.12 -9.55 -4.20
C TYR A 392 -5.85 -8.70 -4.32
N MET A 393 -5.95 -7.42 -3.97
CA MET A 393 -4.78 -6.54 -3.86
C MET A 393 -4.20 -6.63 -2.45
N ILE A 394 -2.88 -6.68 -2.34
CA ILE A 394 -2.17 -6.62 -1.06
C ILE A 394 -2.24 -5.19 -0.51
N LYS A 395 -3.05 -4.95 0.52
CA LYS A 395 -3.14 -3.64 1.20
C LYS A 395 -1.94 -3.39 2.11
N SER A 396 -1.54 -4.40 2.86
CA SER A 396 -0.37 -4.35 3.72
C SER A 396 0.24 -5.72 3.86
N LEU A 397 1.56 -5.79 3.86
CA LEU A 397 2.29 -7.02 4.08
C LEU A 397 3.32 -6.84 5.17
N SER A 398 3.72 -7.97 5.75
CA SER A 398 4.83 -8.07 6.67
C SER A 398 5.64 -9.32 6.38
N HIS A 399 6.91 -9.14 6.00
CA HIS A 399 7.88 -10.23 5.92
C HIS A 399 8.52 -10.41 7.28
N LYS A 400 8.33 -11.59 7.87
CA LYS A 400 8.88 -11.95 9.18
C LYS A 400 9.97 -13.00 9.02
N PHE A 401 11.17 -12.65 9.44
CA PHE A 401 12.33 -13.53 9.50
C PHE A 401 12.54 -13.95 10.95
N SER A 402 12.29 -15.23 11.24
CA SER A 402 12.34 -15.78 12.59
C SER A 402 13.05 -17.13 12.60
N SER A 403 13.59 -17.51 13.74
CA SER A 403 14.14 -18.85 13.98
C SER A 403 13.11 -19.97 13.83
N ASP A 404 11.83 -19.67 14.06
CA ASP A 404 10.73 -20.64 13.96
C ASP A 404 10.29 -20.89 12.51
N GLY A 405 10.67 -20.00 11.60
CA GLY A 405 10.29 -20.04 10.19
C GLY A 405 10.05 -18.65 9.62
N ASP A 406 10.18 -18.57 8.31
CA ASP A 406 10.01 -17.34 7.54
C ASP A 406 8.62 -17.30 6.92
N TYR A 407 7.89 -16.23 7.20
CA TYR A 407 6.50 -16.08 6.75
C TYR A 407 6.24 -14.68 6.21
N THR A 408 5.37 -14.61 5.19
CA THR A 408 4.79 -13.35 4.74
C THR A 408 3.34 -13.28 5.22
N GLY A 409 3.05 -12.37 6.15
CA GLY A 409 1.69 -12.05 6.58
C GLY A 409 1.11 -10.94 5.70
N MET A 410 -0.13 -11.10 5.23
CA MET A 410 -0.76 -10.15 4.33
C MET A 410 -2.19 -9.81 4.76
N ASN A 411 -2.55 -8.54 4.62
CA ASN A 411 -3.93 -8.07 4.63
C ASN A 411 -4.30 -7.73 3.19
N LEU A 412 -5.30 -8.43 2.68
CA LEU A 412 -5.74 -8.39 1.30
C LEU A 412 -7.09 -7.70 1.20
N VAL A 413 -7.30 -6.97 0.11
CA VAL A 413 -8.52 -6.21 -0.13
C VAL A 413 -9.05 -6.39 -1.53
N ARG A 414 -10.37 -6.29 -1.68
CA ARG A 414 -11.06 -6.33 -2.98
C ARG A 414 -12.37 -5.55 -2.93
N ASP A 415 -12.86 -5.16 -4.10
CA ASP A 415 -14.12 -4.42 -4.26
C ASP A 415 -15.34 -5.27 -4.63
N SER A 416 -15.14 -6.45 -5.23
CA SER A 416 -16.17 -7.24 -5.93
C SER A 416 -15.98 -8.75 -5.75
N PHE A 417 -17.02 -9.53 -6.07
CA PHE A 417 -17.08 -10.99 -5.90
C PHE A 417 -16.90 -11.75 -7.21
N THR A 418 -16.41 -12.99 -7.12
CA THR A 418 -16.46 -13.93 -8.24
C THR A 418 -17.88 -14.44 -8.39
N LYS A 419 -18.38 -14.43 -9.62
CA LYS A 419 -19.71 -14.91 -9.96
C LYS A 419 -19.88 -16.37 -9.55
N LEU A 420 -21.01 -16.69 -8.92
CA LEU A 420 -21.42 -18.07 -8.66
C LEU A 420 -21.66 -18.77 -10.00
N THR A 421 -20.78 -19.71 -10.35
CA THR A 421 -20.99 -20.66 -11.45
C THR A 421 -21.51 -21.99 -10.95
#